data_AF-A0A7S0YPI8-F1
#
_entry.id   AF-A0A7S0YPI8-F1
#
_cell.length_a   1.000
_cell.length_b   1.000
_cell.length_c   1.000
_cell.angle_alpha   90.00
_cell.angle_beta   90.00
_cell.angle_gamma   90.00
#
_symmetry.space_group_name_H-M   'P 1'
#
loop_
_entity.id
_entity.type
_entity.pdbx_description
1 polymer ?
#
loop_
_entity_poly.entity_id
_entity_poly.type
_entity_poly.pdbx_seq_one_letter_code
_entity_poly.pdbx_strand_id
1 'polypeptide(L)'
;CGVVGTHRDKLEAISVGMYDDLPEETIRGVASTLGSVAKILTEEGPLLDHTAQAYKTSLERLETHFNASRFDKVMGEVIQVVDLRYIDSVKTTASPLPMMMRIMQAIMYILGHQELDVTEWPKCRKLITHHIFKEMRMIDVRSQLKIHKLTLAKACIKDLNAGDIAMELGPKATMLWKWVIMMLAVQGL
;
A
#
# COMPACT_ATOMS: atom_id res chain seq x y z
N CYS A 1 -48.29 42.94 -10.78
CA CYS A 1 -46.88 43.37 -10.73
C CYS A 1 -46.09 42.23 -10.11
N GLY A 2 -45.46 41.31 -10.86
CA GLY A 2 -44.19 41.49 -11.58
C GLY A 2 -43.04 41.62 -10.57
N VAL A 3 -41.92 40.88 -10.55
CA VAL A 3 -41.16 40.09 -11.54
C VAL A 3 -40.09 39.25 -10.80
N VAL A 4 -39.97 37.95 -11.16
CA VAL A 4 -38.78 37.09 -11.44
C VAL A 4 -37.54 36.99 -10.51
N GLY A 5 -37.12 35.72 -10.29
CA GLY A 5 -35.72 35.23 -10.22
C GLY A 5 -35.26 34.81 -8.81
N THR A 6 -34.60 33.67 -8.54
CA THR A 6 -33.84 32.70 -9.35
C THR A 6 -33.61 31.42 -8.52
N HIS A 7 -33.48 30.28 -9.20
CA HIS A 7 -32.92 29.03 -8.65
C HIS A 7 -31.52 29.23 -8.03
N ARG A 8 -31.40 29.04 -6.71
CA ARG A 8 -30.21 28.81 -5.87
C ARG A 8 -30.77 28.74 -4.43
N ASP A 9 -30.70 27.69 -3.64
CA ASP A 9 -29.63 26.73 -3.44
C ASP A 9 -30.23 25.39 -3.00
N LYS A 10 -30.01 24.35 -3.81
CA LYS A 10 -30.02 22.96 -3.36
C LYS A 10 -28.60 22.65 -2.87
N LEU A 11 -28.39 22.75 -1.58
CA LEU A 11 -27.36 22.00 -0.86
C LEU A 11 -28.02 21.54 0.44
N GLU A 12 -28.96 20.60 0.29
CA GLU A 12 -29.33 19.73 1.40
C GLU A 12 -28.03 19.09 1.88
N ALA A 13 -27.73 19.35 3.15
CA ALA A 13 -26.63 18.74 3.86
C ALA A 13 -26.67 17.24 3.63
N ILE A 14 -25.72 16.73 2.85
CA ILE A 14 -25.31 15.34 2.96
C ILE A 14 -24.70 15.25 4.36
N SER A 15 -25.56 14.87 5.29
CA SER A 15 -25.21 14.31 6.59
C SER A 15 -24.17 13.22 6.33
N VAL A 16 -22.89 13.57 6.45
CA VAL A 16 -21.80 12.62 6.63
C VAL A 16 -21.93 12.10 8.07
N GLY A 17 -22.96 11.28 8.27
CA GLY A 17 -22.99 10.34 9.38
C GLY A 17 -22.06 9.19 9.03
N MET A 18 -21.33 8.68 10.03
CA MET A 18 -20.38 7.55 10.00
C MET A 18 -18.90 7.91 9.92
N TYR A 19 -18.36 8.72 10.85
CA TYR A 19 -16.95 8.62 11.26
C TYR A 19 -16.74 9.11 12.70
N ASP A 20 -17.53 8.61 13.64
CA ASP A 20 -17.06 8.55 15.02
C ASP A 20 -16.17 7.29 15.11
N ASP A 21 -14.92 7.47 15.52
CA ASP A 21 -13.85 6.47 15.66
C ASP A 21 -13.08 6.05 14.40
N LEU A 22 -12.64 7.02 13.59
CA LEU A 22 -11.37 6.82 12.88
C LEU A 22 -10.22 7.00 13.88
N PRO A 23 -9.36 5.99 14.11
CA PRO A 23 -8.18 6.15 14.94
C PRO A 23 -7.39 7.36 14.45
N GLU A 24 -6.95 8.22 15.37
CA GLU A 24 -6.25 9.47 15.04
C GLU A 24 -5.03 9.23 14.11
N GLU A 25 -4.43 8.04 14.20
CA GLU A 25 -3.38 7.55 13.29
C GLU A 25 -3.83 7.44 11.83
N THR A 26 -5.06 7.03 11.56
CA THR A 26 -5.64 6.93 10.22
C THR A 26 -5.81 8.32 9.60
N ILE A 27 -6.30 9.28 10.39
CA ILE A 27 -6.50 10.66 9.93
C ILE A 27 -5.15 11.34 9.66
N ARG A 28 -4.18 11.24 10.58
CA ARG A 28 -2.80 11.72 10.35
C ARG A 28 -2.16 11.00 9.15
N GLY A 29 -2.46 9.72 9.00
CA GLY A 29 -2.09 8.86 7.89
C GLY A 29 -2.43 9.48 6.54
N VAL A 30 -3.72 9.76 6.34
CA VAL A 30 -4.30 10.33 5.12
C VAL A 30 -3.84 11.76 4.88
N ALA A 31 -3.86 12.62 5.90
CA ALA A 31 -3.43 14.01 5.79
C ALA A 31 -1.97 14.14 5.31
N SER A 32 -1.09 13.30 5.83
CA SER A 32 0.32 13.22 5.41
C SER A 32 0.47 12.79 3.95
N THR A 33 -0.29 11.79 3.49
CA THR A 33 -0.27 11.35 2.08
C THR A 33 -0.77 12.45 1.15
N LEU A 34 -1.88 13.10 1.50
CA LEU A 34 -2.43 14.22 0.72
C LEU A 34 -1.46 15.40 0.63
N GLY A 35 -0.75 15.71 1.73
CA GLY A 35 0.30 16.74 1.73
C GLY A 35 1.45 16.44 0.77
N SER A 36 1.92 15.18 0.73
CA SER A 36 2.95 14.74 -0.21
C SER A 36 2.48 14.84 -1.67
N VAL A 37 1.24 14.43 -1.95
CA VAL A 37 0.63 14.53 -3.28
C VAL A 37 0.52 15.99 -3.72
N ALA A 38 0.02 16.86 -2.85
CA ALA A 38 -0.12 18.29 -3.15
C ALA A 38 1.23 18.92 -3.50
N LYS A 39 2.31 18.55 -2.80
CA LYS A 39 3.66 18.99 -3.10
C LYS A 39 4.12 18.56 -4.51
N ILE A 40 3.98 17.27 -4.84
CA ILE A 40 4.37 16.73 -6.16
C ILE A 40 3.61 17.42 -7.28
N LEU A 41 2.28 17.58 -7.13
CA LEU A 41 1.45 18.26 -8.13
C LEU A 41 1.78 19.74 -8.29
N THR A 42 2.18 20.42 -7.22
CA THR A 42 2.59 21.83 -7.27
C THR A 42 3.92 22.00 -8.01
N GLU A 43 4.85 21.06 -7.84
CA GLU A 43 6.13 21.03 -8.55
C GLU A 43 5.96 20.73 -10.06
N GLU A 44 4.90 20.01 -10.44
CA GLU A 44 4.56 19.65 -11.83
C GLU A 44 3.51 20.58 -12.49
N GLY A 45 3.09 21.63 -11.78
CA GLY A 45 1.86 22.41 -12.00
C GLY A 45 1.63 23.24 -13.28
N PRO A 46 2.59 23.63 -14.16
CA PRO A 46 2.29 24.61 -15.22
C PRO A 46 1.43 24.14 -16.42
N LEU A 47 0.84 22.93 -16.43
CA LEU A 47 0.33 22.30 -17.67
C LEU A 47 -1.16 21.91 -17.69
N LEU A 48 -2.00 22.35 -16.75
CA LEU A 48 -3.40 21.93 -16.71
C LEU A 48 -4.35 22.95 -17.37
N ASP A 49 -4.65 22.71 -18.64
CA ASP A 49 -5.73 23.36 -19.40
C ASP A 49 -7.10 22.78 -19.00
N HIS A 50 -8.16 23.58 -18.91
CA HIS A 50 -9.44 23.20 -18.29
C HIS A 50 -10.45 22.58 -19.29
N THR A 51 -10.11 21.46 -19.91
CA THR A 51 -11.05 20.66 -20.73
C THR A 51 -11.53 19.39 -20.00
N ALA A 52 -12.66 18.81 -20.41
CA ALA A 52 -13.16 17.54 -19.84
C ALA A 52 -12.12 16.39 -19.93
N GLN A 53 -11.34 16.38 -21.02
CA GLN A 53 -10.24 15.43 -21.19
C GLN A 53 -9.10 15.71 -20.21
N ALA A 54 -8.72 16.97 -20.04
CA ALA A 54 -7.68 17.35 -19.09
C ALA A 54 -8.10 17.11 -17.63
N TYR A 55 -9.39 17.26 -17.29
CA TYR A 55 -9.92 16.87 -15.98
C TYR A 55 -9.79 15.37 -15.74
N LYS A 56 -10.16 14.53 -16.72
CA LYS A 56 -9.99 13.07 -16.63
C LYS A 56 -8.51 12.69 -16.46
N THR A 57 -7.62 13.28 -17.25
CA THR A 57 -6.17 13.07 -17.11
C THR A 57 -5.65 13.56 -15.75
N SER A 58 -6.21 14.63 -15.20
CA SER A 58 -5.85 15.13 -13.87
C SER A 58 -6.26 14.15 -12.77
N LEU A 59 -7.43 13.52 -12.88
CA LEU A 59 -7.88 12.49 -11.94
C LEU A 59 -7.00 11.23 -11.99
N GLU A 60 -6.68 10.74 -13.19
CA GLU A 60 -5.79 9.58 -13.38
C GLU A 60 -4.38 9.85 -12.84
N ARG A 61 -3.87 11.07 -13.03
CA ARG A 61 -2.61 11.51 -12.42
C ARG A 61 -2.72 11.55 -10.90
N LEU A 62 -3.78 12.14 -10.35
CA LEU A 62 -3.99 12.25 -8.91
C LEU A 62 -3.97 10.87 -8.24
N GLU A 63 -4.68 9.89 -8.80
CA GLU A 63 -4.69 8.51 -8.29
C GLU A 63 -3.29 7.88 -8.35
N THR A 64 -2.58 8.06 -9.46
CA THR A 64 -1.21 7.54 -9.64
C THR A 64 -0.23 8.16 -8.64
N HIS A 65 -0.28 9.48 -8.43
CA HIS A 65 0.58 10.17 -7.46
C HIS A 65 0.21 9.81 -6.02
N PHE A 66 -1.08 9.65 -5.73
CA PHE A 66 -1.56 9.23 -4.42
C PHE A 66 -1.06 7.83 -4.05
N ASN A 67 -1.18 6.88 -4.97
CA ASN A 67 -0.69 5.51 -4.79
C ASN A 67 0.84 5.47 -4.62
N ALA A 68 1.58 6.22 -5.44
CA ALA A 68 3.03 6.35 -5.30
C ALA A 68 3.43 6.96 -3.94
N SER A 69 2.77 8.04 -3.52
CA SER A 69 3.03 8.69 -2.22
C SER A 69 2.72 7.78 -1.04
N ARG A 70 1.63 7.01 -1.13
CA ARG A 70 1.26 6.02 -0.11
C ARG A 70 2.31 4.91 -0.02
N PHE A 71 2.78 4.42 -1.17
CA PHE A 71 3.86 3.44 -1.23
C PHE A 71 5.14 3.97 -0.57
N ASP A 72 5.59 5.17 -0.93
CA ASP A 72 6.80 5.77 -0.39
C ASP A 72 6.72 5.94 1.13
N LYS A 73 5.57 6.36 1.64
CA LYS A 73 5.32 6.48 3.08
C LYS A 73 5.44 5.13 3.79
N VAL A 74 4.68 4.12 3.34
CA VAL A 74 4.69 2.79 3.96
C VAL A 74 6.07 2.15 3.85
N MET A 75 6.75 2.31 2.72
CA MET A 75 8.12 1.82 2.55
C MET A 75 9.10 2.52 3.51
N GLY A 76 8.94 3.82 3.72
CA GLY A 76 9.70 4.58 4.73
C GLY A 76 9.50 4.03 6.14
N GLU A 77 8.25 3.76 6.53
CA GLU A 77 7.92 3.17 7.84
C GLU A 77 8.49 1.75 7.98
N VAL A 78 8.43 0.92 6.93
CA VAL A 78 9.05 -0.42 6.92
C VAL A 78 10.55 -0.34 7.17
N ILE A 79 11.27 0.54 6.47
CA ILE A 79 12.73 0.67 6.62
C ILE A 79 13.10 1.18 8.02
N GLN A 80 12.26 2.03 8.63
CA GLN A 80 12.50 2.54 9.99
C GLN A 80 12.28 1.46 11.07
N VAL A 81 11.30 0.59 10.90
CA VAL A 81 10.89 -0.40 11.92
C VAL A 81 11.59 -1.75 11.72
N VAL A 82 11.75 -2.18 10.48
CA VAL A 82 12.25 -3.51 10.13
C VAL A 82 13.72 -3.40 9.75
N ASP A 83 14.59 -3.72 10.70
CA ASP A 83 16.03 -3.78 10.45
C ASP A 83 16.45 -5.06 9.72
N LEU A 84 17.64 -5.02 9.10
CA LEU A 84 18.21 -6.18 8.39
C LEU A 84 18.48 -7.37 9.32
N ARG A 85 18.79 -7.13 10.61
CA ARG A 85 19.05 -8.22 11.57
C ARG A 85 17.79 -9.05 11.80
N TYR A 86 16.63 -8.41 11.80
CA TYR A 86 15.35 -9.10 11.87
C TYR A 86 15.13 -9.98 10.63
N ILE A 87 15.36 -9.45 9.43
CA ILE A 87 15.27 -10.23 8.19
C ILE A 87 16.24 -11.43 8.21
N ASP A 88 17.48 -11.22 8.66
CA ASP A 88 18.46 -12.29 8.80
C ASP A 88 17.98 -13.37 9.78
N SER A 89 17.40 -12.97 10.92
CA SER A 89 16.83 -13.91 11.90
C SER A 89 15.72 -14.78 11.29
N VAL A 90 14.83 -14.17 10.50
CA VAL A 90 13.75 -14.86 9.79
C VAL A 90 14.34 -15.86 8.79
N LYS A 91 15.31 -15.42 7.99
CA LYS A 91 16.01 -16.25 7.00
C LYS A 91 16.69 -17.47 7.63
N THR A 92 17.33 -17.30 8.79
CA THR A 92 18.02 -18.40 9.49
C THR A 92 17.06 -19.37 10.18
N THR A 93 15.80 -18.98 10.36
CA THR A 93 14.81 -19.83 11.05
C THR A 93 14.43 -21.03 10.19
N ALA A 94 14.69 -22.24 10.70
CA ALA A 94 14.38 -23.49 10.00
C ALA A 94 12.87 -23.76 9.94
N SER A 95 12.15 -23.43 11.02
CA SER A 95 10.71 -23.66 11.15
C SER A 95 10.06 -22.38 11.71
N PRO A 96 9.74 -21.39 10.85
CA PRO A 96 9.10 -20.16 11.28
C PRO A 96 7.64 -20.42 11.64
N LEU A 97 7.05 -19.51 12.40
CA LEU A 97 5.60 -19.51 12.60
C LEU A 97 4.89 -19.44 11.23
N PRO A 98 3.79 -20.20 11.03
CA PRO A 98 3.10 -20.25 9.74
C PRO A 98 2.70 -18.87 9.20
N MET A 99 2.31 -17.95 10.07
CA MET A 99 1.98 -16.57 9.70
C MET A 99 3.18 -15.83 9.11
N MET A 100 4.37 -15.96 9.71
CA MET A 100 5.57 -15.29 9.22
C MET A 100 6.01 -15.87 7.87
N MET A 101 5.94 -17.18 7.72
CA MET A 101 6.18 -17.86 6.44
C MET A 101 5.26 -17.31 5.34
N ARG A 102 3.96 -17.22 5.62
CA ARG A 102 2.96 -16.70 4.68
C ARG A 102 3.22 -15.24 4.28
N ILE A 103 3.60 -14.38 5.24
CA ILE A 103 3.98 -12.98 4.96
C ILE A 103 5.19 -12.93 4.02
N MET A 104 6.26 -13.68 4.32
CA MET A 104 7.46 -13.68 3.48
C MET A 104 7.19 -14.25 2.08
N GLN A 105 6.40 -15.31 1.98
CA GLN A 105 5.98 -15.87 0.69
C GLN A 105 5.22 -14.83 -0.15
N ALA A 106 4.30 -14.07 0.45
CA ALA A 106 3.59 -13.01 -0.24
C ALA A 106 4.53 -11.93 -0.77
N ILE A 107 5.53 -11.53 0.01
CA ILE A 107 6.56 -10.58 -0.44
C ILE A 107 7.33 -11.16 -1.63
N MET A 108 7.79 -12.41 -1.53
CA MET A 108 8.54 -13.04 -2.63
C MET A 108 7.71 -13.15 -3.92
N TYR A 109 6.40 -13.41 -3.81
CA TYR A 109 5.50 -13.38 -4.96
C TYR A 109 5.40 -11.99 -5.59
N ILE A 110 5.22 -10.95 -4.78
CA ILE A 110 5.17 -9.55 -5.27
C ILE A 110 6.48 -9.15 -5.95
N LEU A 111 7.63 -9.60 -5.40
CA LEU A 111 8.95 -9.41 -6.02
C LEU A 111 9.16 -10.23 -7.31
N GLY A 112 8.19 -11.08 -7.68
CA GLY A 112 8.16 -11.76 -8.97
C GLY A 112 8.79 -13.16 -8.99
N HIS A 113 9.18 -13.71 -7.84
CA HIS A 113 9.77 -15.05 -7.76
C HIS A 113 8.81 -16.17 -8.19
N GLN A 114 9.35 -17.31 -8.62
CA GLN A 114 8.57 -18.43 -9.14
C GLN A 114 7.85 -19.21 -8.03
N GLU A 115 6.65 -19.72 -8.32
CA GLU A 115 5.81 -20.43 -7.35
C GLU A 115 6.46 -21.70 -6.80
N LEU A 116 7.19 -22.44 -7.66
CA LEU A 116 7.95 -23.62 -7.28
C LEU A 116 9.04 -23.34 -6.23
N ASP A 117 9.57 -22.12 -6.19
CA ASP A 117 10.61 -21.71 -5.25
C ASP A 117 10.04 -21.07 -3.99
N VAL A 118 8.88 -20.39 -4.10
CA VAL A 118 8.26 -19.66 -2.98
C VAL A 118 7.42 -20.59 -2.10
N THR A 119 6.76 -21.59 -2.67
CA THR A 119 5.80 -22.44 -1.93
C THR A 119 6.45 -23.24 -0.81
N GLU A 120 7.68 -23.71 -1.00
CA GLU A 120 8.42 -24.45 0.02
C GLU A 120 9.33 -23.51 0.81
N TRP A 121 9.15 -23.46 2.14
CA TRP A 121 9.94 -22.58 3.01
C TRP A 121 11.47 -22.70 2.84
N PRO A 122 12.06 -23.90 2.74
CA PRO A 122 13.51 -24.04 2.57
C PRO A 122 14.05 -23.42 1.28
N LYS A 123 13.25 -23.33 0.23
CA LYS A 123 13.58 -22.64 -1.03
C LYS A 123 13.29 -21.14 -0.90
N CYS A 124 12.10 -20.78 -0.42
CA CYS A 124 11.69 -19.39 -0.22
C CYS A 124 12.68 -18.60 0.62
N ARG A 125 13.15 -19.16 1.75
CA ARG A 125 14.10 -18.47 2.63
C ARG A 125 15.46 -18.19 1.99
N LYS A 126 15.84 -18.94 0.94
CA LYS A 126 17.07 -18.68 0.18
C LYS A 126 16.94 -17.46 -0.74
N LEU A 127 15.70 -17.15 -1.16
CA LEU A 127 15.39 -15.96 -1.96
C LEU A 127 15.45 -14.68 -1.12
N ILE A 128 15.34 -14.77 0.21
CA ILE A 128 15.49 -13.63 1.11
C ILE A 128 16.96 -13.17 1.10
N THR A 129 17.22 -12.11 0.36
CA THR A 129 18.56 -11.51 0.24
C THR A 129 18.74 -10.32 1.19
N HIS A 130 19.99 -9.91 1.39
CA HIS A 130 20.32 -8.67 2.09
C HIS A 130 19.83 -7.41 1.33
N HIS A 131 19.38 -7.56 0.08
CA HIS A 131 18.86 -6.47 -0.74
C HIS A 131 17.33 -6.41 -0.78
N ILE A 132 16.62 -7.22 0.03
CA ILE A 132 15.16 -7.28 0.01
C ILE A 132 14.48 -5.91 0.11
N PHE A 133 14.94 -5.01 0.99
CA PHE A 133 14.36 -3.67 1.10
C PHE A 133 14.61 -2.79 -0.13
N LYS A 134 15.76 -2.98 -0.79
CA LYS A 134 16.06 -2.30 -2.05
C LYS A 134 15.12 -2.83 -3.14
N GLU A 135 14.96 -4.15 -3.23
CA GLU A 135 14.04 -4.78 -4.19
C GLU A 135 12.60 -4.33 -3.97
N MET A 136 12.12 -4.34 -2.72
CA MET A 136 10.79 -3.84 -2.33
C MET A 136 10.61 -2.37 -2.72
N ARG A 137 11.61 -1.51 -2.50
CA ARG A 137 11.55 -0.08 -2.82
C ARG A 137 11.61 0.21 -4.33
N MET A 138 12.27 -0.63 -5.11
CA MET A 138 12.43 -0.44 -6.55
C MET A 138 11.19 -0.83 -7.36
N ILE A 139 10.16 -1.37 -6.72
CA ILE A 139 8.89 -1.64 -7.41
C ILE A 139 8.29 -0.33 -7.90
N ASP A 140 8.06 -0.25 -9.21
CA ASP A 140 7.27 0.83 -9.78
C ASP A 140 5.77 0.52 -9.59
N VAL A 141 5.19 1.06 -8.52
CA VAL A 141 3.76 0.90 -8.21
C VAL A 141 2.83 1.59 -9.21
N ARG A 142 3.35 2.44 -10.11
CA ARG A 142 2.57 3.05 -11.19
C ARG A 142 2.38 2.08 -12.35
N SER A 143 3.25 1.08 -12.44
CA SER A 143 3.15 0.00 -13.41
C SER A 143 2.29 -1.15 -12.85
N GLN A 144 1.54 -1.80 -13.75
CA GLN A 144 0.76 -2.98 -13.40
C GLN A 144 1.69 -4.19 -13.22
N LEU A 145 1.66 -4.78 -12.04
CA LEU A 145 2.37 -6.01 -11.75
C LEU A 145 1.64 -7.22 -12.32
N LYS A 146 2.33 -8.37 -12.39
CA LYS A 146 1.75 -9.61 -12.90
C LYS A 146 0.60 -10.07 -12.00
N ILE A 147 -0.64 -9.99 -12.49
CA ILE A 147 -1.86 -10.35 -11.74
C ILE A 147 -1.74 -11.72 -11.06
N HIS A 148 -1.25 -12.74 -11.77
CA HIS A 148 -1.07 -14.08 -11.19
C HIS A 148 -0.19 -14.07 -9.93
N LYS A 149 0.88 -13.26 -9.88
CA LYS A 149 1.74 -13.12 -8.70
C LYS A 149 1.02 -12.45 -7.54
N LEU A 150 0.22 -11.42 -7.83
CA LEU A 150 -0.56 -10.73 -6.83
C LEU A 150 -1.67 -11.63 -6.25
N THR A 151 -2.31 -12.46 -7.09
CA THR A 151 -3.28 -13.46 -6.63
C THR A 151 -2.65 -14.48 -5.69
N LEU A 152 -1.45 -14.98 -6.00
CA LEU A 152 -0.70 -15.87 -5.11
C LEU A 152 -0.35 -15.18 -3.79
N ALA A 153 0.14 -13.94 -3.84
CA ALA A 153 0.43 -13.15 -2.65
C ALA A 153 -0.82 -12.91 -1.79
N LYS A 154 -1.96 -12.57 -2.41
CA LYS A 154 -3.24 -12.40 -1.72
C LYS A 154 -3.69 -13.71 -1.06
N ALA A 155 -3.57 -14.85 -1.74
CA ALA A 155 -3.89 -16.16 -1.17
C ALA A 155 -3.03 -16.49 0.06
N CYS A 156 -1.75 -16.07 0.06
CA CYS A 156 -0.88 -16.22 1.21
C CYS A 156 -1.39 -15.45 2.43
N ILE A 157 -2.02 -14.28 2.30
CA ILE A 157 -2.35 -13.45 3.46
C ILE A 157 -3.85 -13.29 3.76
N LYS A 158 -4.74 -13.89 2.94
CA LYS A 158 -6.20 -13.69 3.02
C LYS A 158 -6.83 -13.99 4.38
N ASP A 159 -6.27 -14.93 5.15
CA ASP A 159 -6.81 -15.37 6.46
C ASP A 159 -6.00 -14.79 7.63
N LEU A 160 -5.05 -13.90 7.35
CA LEU A 160 -4.24 -13.27 8.39
C LEU A 160 -4.93 -11.99 8.86
N ASN A 161 -4.96 -11.77 10.17
CA ASN A 161 -5.47 -10.53 10.76
C ASN A 161 -4.36 -9.76 11.48
N ALA A 162 -4.55 -8.44 11.59
CA ALA A 162 -3.56 -7.53 12.16
C ALA A 162 -3.27 -7.83 13.64
N GLY A 163 -4.30 -8.21 14.40
CA GLY A 163 -4.23 -8.45 15.84
C GLY A 163 -3.34 -9.64 16.17
N ASP A 164 -3.58 -10.78 15.54
CA ASP A 164 -2.81 -12.01 15.73
C ASP A 164 -1.36 -11.82 15.28
N ILE A 165 -1.12 -11.12 14.17
CA ILE A 165 0.24 -10.83 13.73
C ILE A 165 0.96 -9.97 14.77
N ALA A 166 0.32 -8.90 15.26
CA ALA A 166 0.93 -8.02 16.25
C ALA A 166 1.21 -8.74 17.57
N MET A 167 0.30 -9.63 17.99
CA MET A 167 0.43 -10.40 19.23
C MET A 167 1.52 -11.47 19.15
N GLU A 168 1.55 -12.25 18.06
CA GLU A 168 2.42 -13.44 17.93
C GLU A 168 3.79 -13.14 17.30
N LEU A 169 3.84 -12.20 16.36
CA LEU A 169 5.05 -11.89 15.57
C LEU A 169 5.63 -10.51 15.87
N GLY A 170 4.86 -9.64 16.53
CA GLY A 170 5.28 -8.30 16.90
C GLY A 170 5.30 -7.28 15.76
N PRO A 171 5.70 -6.04 16.06
CA PRO A 171 5.50 -4.88 15.17
C PRO A 171 6.28 -4.98 13.85
N LYS A 172 7.44 -5.65 13.84
CA LYS A 172 8.27 -5.80 12.63
C LYS A 172 7.55 -6.64 11.56
N ALA A 173 6.95 -7.76 11.96
CA ALA A 173 6.13 -8.57 11.06
C ALA A 173 4.87 -7.84 10.61
N THR A 174 4.23 -7.10 11.51
CA THR A 174 3.06 -6.27 11.18
C THR A 174 3.39 -5.26 10.09
N MET A 175 4.56 -4.63 10.12
CA MET A 175 4.97 -3.67 9.08
C MET A 175 5.19 -4.33 7.73
N LEU A 176 5.82 -5.51 7.70
CA LEU A 176 5.97 -6.29 6.46
C LEU A 176 4.62 -6.70 5.88
N TRP A 177 3.67 -7.13 6.72
CA TRP A 177 2.32 -7.46 6.30
C TRP A 177 1.54 -6.23 5.79
N LYS A 178 1.63 -5.09 6.47
CA LYS A 178 1.03 -3.81 6.03
C LYS A 178 1.54 -3.41 4.64
N TRP A 179 2.82 -3.62 4.36
CA TRP A 179 3.39 -3.38 3.04
C TRP A 179 2.74 -4.28 1.97
N VAL A 180 2.58 -5.59 2.24
CA VAL A 180 1.89 -6.52 1.31
C VAL A 180 0.46 -6.07 1.04
N ILE A 181 -0.31 -5.71 2.07
CA ILE A 181 -1.69 -5.22 1.92
C ILE A 181 -1.73 -3.94 1.08
N MET A 182 -0.81 -3.00 1.32
CA MET A 182 -0.73 -1.77 0.55
C MET A 182 -0.42 -2.06 -0.93
N MET A 183 0.51 -2.97 -1.21
CA MET A 183 0.83 -3.37 -2.58
C MET A 183 -0.36 -3.97 -3.31
N LEU A 184 -1.13 -4.86 -2.66
CA LEU A 184 -2.33 -5.43 -3.26
C LEU A 184 -3.39 -4.34 -3.53
N ALA A 185 -3.63 -3.46 -2.55
CA ALA A 185 -4.61 -2.39 -2.68
C ALA A 185 -4.26 -1.40 -3.81
N VAL A 186 -2.98 -1.01 -3.92
CA VAL A 186 -2.50 -0.12 -5.01
C VAL A 186 -2.65 -0.78 -6.38
N GLN A 187 -2.55 -2.11 -6.45
CA GLN A 187 -2.73 -2.88 -7.67
C GLN A 187 -4.20 -3.31 -7.90
N GLY A 188 -5.14 -2.84 -7.07
CA GLY A 188 -6.58 -3.09 -7.22
C GLY A 188 -7.06 -4.48 -6.77
N LEU A 189 -6.34 -5.13 -5.85
CA LEU A 189 -6.62 -6.48 -5.35
C LEU A 189 -6.91 -6.55 -3.85
#